data_AF-A0A537KNY6-F1
#
_entry.id   AF-A0A537KNY6-F1
#
_cell.length_a   1.000
_cell.length_b   1.000
_cell.length_c   1.000
_cell.angle_alpha   90.00
_cell.angle_beta   90.00
_cell.angle_gamma   90.00
#
_symmetry.space_group_name_H-M   'P 1'
#
loop_
_entity.id
_entity.type
_entity.pdbx_description
1 polymer ?
#
loop_
_entity_poly.entity_id
_entity_poly.type
_entity_poly.pdbx_seq_one_letter_code
_entity_poly.pdbx_strand_id
1 'polypeptide(L)'
;MGDHFSYSTKAGFNKITNQPLFINDTADGKSFIVLNESQMKVLHYDGEIGYTVQEKFSLKGGFSFNHYMNLRDNPKAYGLVPLELNADMRVQILKDLYLTSDLFAWSGAQYRKSNGDNAQLKGAFDLNAGLDFQITKNLKVWSQFNNIFNKQYQRWNQYPVYGFNFVAGVIFAFDQKN
;
A
#
# COMPACT_ATOMS: atom_id res chain seq x y z
N MET A 1 22.12 23.02 12.19
CA MET A 1 22.08 21.82 11.33
C MET A 1 20.87 21.04 11.79
N GLY A 2 19.81 21.01 10.97
CA GLY A 2 18.55 20.39 11.37
C GLY A 2 18.59 18.88 11.13
N ASP A 3 17.89 18.11 11.96
CA ASP A 3 17.71 16.69 11.73
C ASP A 3 16.88 16.49 10.46
N HIS A 4 17.56 16.07 9.39
CA HIS A 4 16.96 15.72 8.11
C HIS A 4 16.48 14.27 8.09
N PHE A 5 16.79 13.48 9.12
CA PHE A 5 16.47 12.06 9.20
C PHE A 5 15.40 11.80 10.24
N SER A 6 14.41 10.99 9.90
CA SER A 6 13.34 10.52 10.78
C SER A 6 13.29 9.00 10.73
N TYR A 7 12.98 8.36 11.86
CA TYR A 7 12.75 6.92 11.90
C TYR A 7 11.69 6.59 12.94
N SER A 8 10.97 5.50 12.70
CA SER A 8 9.98 4.94 13.62
C SER A 8 10.02 3.43 13.51
N THR A 9 9.89 2.74 14.63
CA THR A 9 9.71 1.29 14.64
C THR A 9 8.70 0.90 15.69
N LYS A 10 7.90 -0.11 15.38
CA LYS A 10 6.87 -0.63 16.25
C LYS A 10 6.90 -2.15 16.19
N ALA A 11 6.85 -2.78 17.36
CA ALA A 11 6.66 -4.21 17.48
C ALA A 11 5.48 -4.47 18.42
N GLY A 12 4.64 -5.44 18.11
CA GLY A 12 3.46 -5.75 18.91
C GLY A 12 3.07 -7.21 18.83
N PHE A 13 2.55 -7.74 19.93
CA PHE A 13 1.95 -9.06 19.98
C PHE A 13 0.48 -8.94 20.34
N ASN A 14 -0.38 -9.22 19.38
CA ASN A 14 -1.81 -9.01 19.48
C ASN A 14 -2.55 -10.34 19.52
N LYS A 15 -3.59 -10.43 20.34
CA LYS A 15 -4.58 -11.49 20.27
C LYS A 15 -5.84 -10.91 19.64
N ILE A 16 -6.20 -11.40 18.46
CA ILE A 16 -7.40 -10.98 17.74
C ILE A 16 -8.47 -12.06 17.92
N THR A 17 -9.70 -11.64 18.20
CA THR A 17 -10.85 -12.53 18.36
C THR A 17 -11.90 -12.21 17.31
N ASN A 18 -12.54 -13.24 16.76
CA ASN A 18 -13.58 -13.12 15.74
C ASN A 18 -13.13 -12.32 14.51
N GLN A 19 -11.93 -12.64 13.99
CA GLN A 19 -11.40 -12.00 12.79
C GLN A 19 -12.12 -12.55 11.56
N PRO A 20 -12.79 -11.71 10.75
CA PRO A 20 -13.31 -12.15 9.47
C PRO A 20 -12.14 -12.41 8.51
N LEU A 21 -12.17 -13.57 7.88
CA LEU A 21 -11.31 -14.01 6.80
C LEU A 21 -12.17 -14.14 5.53
N PHE A 22 -11.60 -13.77 4.39
CA PHE A 22 -12.33 -13.77 3.13
C PHE A 22 -11.78 -14.85 2.22
N ILE A 23 -12.67 -15.73 1.76
CA ILE A 23 -12.38 -16.73 0.74
C ILE A 23 -13.33 -16.55 -0.44
N ASN A 24 -12.92 -16.94 -1.63
CA ASN A 24 -13.77 -16.83 -2.81
C ASN A 24 -14.85 -17.92 -2.77
N ASP A 25 -16.06 -17.55 -3.19
CA ASP A 25 -17.14 -18.50 -3.38
C ASP A 25 -16.76 -19.54 -4.44
N THR A 26 -16.90 -20.81 -4.07
CA THR A 26 -16.54 -21.94 -4.92
C THR A 26 -17.59 -22.25 -5.99
N ALA A 27 -18.79 -21.66 -5.89
CA ALA A 27 -19.88 -21.86 -6.86
C ALA A 27 -19.73 -21.00 -8.12
N ASP A 28 -19.40 -19.70 -7.96
CA ASP A 28 -19.30 -18.77 -9.10
C ASP A 28 -17.96 -18.00 -9.18
N GLY A 29 -17.16 -17.98 -8.10
CA GLY A 29 -15.91 -17.21 -8.04
C GLY A 29 -16.09 -15.69 -8.18
N LYS A 30 -17.28 -15.17 -7.92
CA LYS A 30 -17.60 -13.73 -8.06
C LYS A 30 -17.99 -13.06 -6.76
N SER A 31 -18.16 -13.85 -5.70
CA SER A 31 -18.47 -13.36 -4.36
C SER A 31 -17.45 -13.87 -3.34
N PHE A 32 -17.41 -13.20 -2.18
CA PHE A 32 -16.61 -13.63 -1.04
C PHE A 32 -17.50 -14.28 0.01
N ILE A 33 -17.08 -15.45 0.48
CA ILE A 33 -17.61 -16.08 1.69
C ILE A 33 -16.75 -15.60 2.86
N VAL A 34 -17.41 -15.06 3.88
CA VAL A 34 -16.76 -14.66 5.12
C VAL A 34 -16.67 -15.88 6.03
N LEU A 35 -15.45 -16.26 6.41
CA LEU A 35 -15.19 -17.21 7.48
C LEU A 35 -14.77 -16.42 8.71
N ASN A 36 -15.22 -16.83 9.89
CA ASN A 36 -14.73 -16.22 11.12
C ASN A 36 -13.64 -17.09 11.73
N GLU A 37 -12.55 -16.45 12.13
CA GLU A 37 -11.52 -17.02 12.98
C GLU A 37 -11.77 -16.58 14.42
N SER A 38 -12.21 -17.52 15.27
CA SER A 38 -12.57 -17.24 16.66
C SER A 38 -11.38 -16.67 17.44
N GLN A 39 -10.16 -17.12 17.14
CA GLN A 39 -8.98 -16.61 17.80
C GLN A 39 -7.73 -16.76 16.92
N MET A 40 -6.98 -15.67 16.80
CA MET A 40 -5.67 -15.64 16.15
C MET A 40 -4.70 -14.81 16.99
N LYS A 41 -3.42 -15.18 16.98
CA LYS A 41 -2.34 -14.34 17.51
C LYS A 41 -1.55 -13.74 16.35
N VAL A 42 -1.17 -12.48 16.48
CA VAL A 42 -0.44 -11.75 15.44
C VAL A 42 0.77 -11.11 16.07
N LEU A 43 1.94 -11.48 15.57
CA LEU A 43 3.18 -10.76 15.83
C LEU A 43 3.37 -9.76 14.69
N HIS A 44 3.44 -8.49 15.04
CA HIS A 44 3.43 -7.37 14.11
C HIS A 44 4.69 -6.53 14.28
N TYR A 45 5.31 -6.17 13.17
CA TYR A 45 6.49 -5.32 13.10
C TYR A 45 6.32 -4.27 12.02
N ASP A 46 6.48 -3.00 12.38
CA ASP A 46 6.59 -1.91 11.44
C ASP A 46 7.95 -1.21 11.59
N GLY A 47 8.47 -0.75 10.46
CA GLY A 47 9.59 0.17 10.44
C GLY A 47 9.38 1.21 9.36
N GLU A 48 9.65 2.47 9.69
CA GLU A 48 9.68 3.59 8.76
C GLU A 48 10.98 4.34 8.92
N ILE A 49 11.58 4.71 7.79
CA ILE A 49 12.72 5.63 7.72
C ILE A 49 12.37 6.75 6.75
N GLY A 50 12.85 7.95 7.04
CA GLY A 50 12.59 9.13 6.25
C GLY A 50 13.81 10.03 6.22
N TYR A 51 14.02 10.68 5.08
CA TYR A 51 15.03 11.71 4.90
C TYR A 51 14.40 12.90 4.17
N THR A 52 14.41 14.08 4.77
CA THR A 52 13.78 15.29 4.23
C THR A 52 14.71 16.49 4.33
N VAL A 53 14.97 17.12 3.20
CA VAL A 53 15.80 18.32 3.08
C VAL A 53 14.93 19.47 2.57
N GLN A 54 14.46 20.28 3.52
CA GLN A 54 13.58 21.42 3.26
C GLN A 54 12.36 20.99 2.42
N GLU A 55 11.98 21.79 1.44
CA GLU A 55 10.96 21.46 0.45
C GLU A 55 11.55 20.83 -0.83
N LYS A 56 12.88 20.64 -0.90
CA LYS A 56 13.56 20.23 -2.13
C LYS A 56 13.58 18.73 -2.35
N PHE A 57 13.69 17.96 -1.29
CA PHE A 57 13.81 16.51 -1.37
C PHE A 57 13.19 15.85 -0.16
N SER A 58 12.37 14.83 -0.37
CA SER A 58 11.98 13.89 0.67
C SER A 58 11.99 12.48 0.12
N LEU A 59 12.51 11.54 0.89
CA LEU A 59 12.43 10.11 0.65
C LEU A 59 11.94 9.45 1.94
N LYS A 60 10.90 8.64 1.85
CA LYS A 60 10.40 7.81 2.94
C LYS A 60 10.32 6.37 2.47
N GLY A 61 10.61 5.45 3.37
CA GLY A 61 10.51 4.02 3.13
C GLY A 61 9.92 3.37 4.36
N GLY A 62 8.92 2.51 4.16
CA GLY A 62 8.22 1.80 5.20
C GLY A 62 8.12 0.31 4.88
N PHE A 63 8.05 -0.50 5.93
CA PHE A 63 7.63 -1.88 5.84
C PHE A 63 6.69 -2.23 6.98
N SER A 64 5.75 -3.13 6.70
CA SER A 64 4.89 -3.76 7.70
C SER A 64 4.92 -5.27 7.52
N PHE A 65 5.21 -5.99 8.59
CA PHE A 65 5.26 -7.44 8.61
C PHE A 65 4.32 -8.00 9.69
N ASN A 66 3.47 -8.93 9.28
CA ASN A 66 2.49 -9.60 10.13
C ASN A 66 2.69 -11.12 10.07
N HIS A 67 3.02 -11.71 11.21
CA HIS A 67 3.10 -13.15 11.38
C HIS A 67 1.87 -13.67 12.13
N TYR A 68 1.00 -14.37 11.40
CA TYR A 68 -0.25 -14.94 11.91
C TYR A 68 0.00 -16.34 12.50
N MET A 69 -0.38 -16.53 13.76
CA MET A 69 -0.12 -17.73 14.55
C MET A 69 -1.36 -18.21 15.29
N ASN A 70 -1.37 -19.49 15.67
CA ASN A 70 -2.37 -20.10 16.55
C ASN A 70 -3.83 -19.85 16.11
N LEU A 71 -4.10 -19.96 14.80
CA LEU A 71 -5.46 -20.01 14.28
C LEU A 71 -6.13 -21.29 14.81
N ARG A 72 -7.40 -21.18 15.22
CA ARG A 72 -8.20 -22.26 15.78
C ARG A 72 -9.10 -22.93 14.75
N ASP A 73 -9.74 -22.13 13.91
CA ASP A 73 -10.80 -22.61 13.03
C ASP A 73 -10.30 -22.85 11.60
N ASN A 74 -9.34 -22.05 11.14
CA ASN A 74 -8.84 -22.08 9.77
C ASN A 74 -7.34 -22.44 9.71
N PRO A 75 -6.89 -23.17 8.66
CA PRO A 75 -5.49 -23.56 8.55
C PRO A 75 -4.55 -22.40 8.19
N LYS A 76 -5.08 -21.32 7.61
CA LYS A 76 -4.35 -20.13 7.15
C LYS A 76 -5.18 -18.86 7.35
N ALA A 77 -4.50 -17.74 7.52
CA ALA A 77 -5.10 -16.42 7.62
C ALA A 77 -5.47 -15.88 6.22
N TYR A 78 -6.55 -16.40 5.65
CA TYR A 78 -6.93 -16.10 4.27
C TYR A 78 -7.22 -14.61 4.05
N GLY A 79 -6.77 -14.08 2.92
CA GLY A 79 -6.98 -12.68 2.53
C GLY A 79 -6.09 -11.68 3.27
N LEU A 80 -5.34 -12.11 4.28
CA LEU A 80 -4.41 -11.23 5.01
C LEU A 80 -3.02 -11.26 4.37
N VAL A 81 -2.44 -10.07 4.18
CA VAL A 81 -1.12 -9.87 3.57
C VAL A 81 -0.06 -9.85 4.67
N PRO A 82 0.93 -10.76 4.64
CA PRO A 82 1.92 -10.87 5.71
C PRO A 82 3.07 -9.86 5.60
N LEU A 83 3.34 -9.31 4.41
CA LEU A 83 4.41 -8.33 4.21
C LEU A 83 3.96 -7.27 3.20
N GLU A 84 4.07 -6.01 3.61
CA GLU A 84 3.87 -4.81 2.80
C GLU A 84 5.11 -3.91 2.89
N LEU A 85 5.48 -3.30 1.76
CA LEU A 85 6.57 -2.36 1.60
C LEU A 85 6.03 -1.13 0.87
N ASN A 86 6.39 0.05 1.33
CA ASN A 86 6.07 1.31 0.68
C ASN A 86 7.33 2.18 0.60
N ALA A 87 7.45 2.95 -0.46
CA ALA A 87 8.47 3.99 -0.56
C ALA A 87 7.92 5.19 -1.33
N ASP A 88 8.16 6.37 -0.78
CA ASP A 88 7.59 7.62 -1.27
C ASP A 88 8.74 8.62 -1.46
N MET A 89 8.91 9.11 -2.69
CA MET A 89 9.94 10.07 -3.05
C MET A 89 9.31 11.33 -3.62
N ARG A 90 9.84 12.49 -3.23
CA ARG A 90 9.55 13.78 -3.84
C ARG A 90 10.84 14.56 -4.02
N VAL A 91 11.06 15.08 -5.22
CA VAL A 91 12.26 15.86 -5.54
C VAL A 91 11.91 17.06 -6.40
N GLN A 92 12.46 18.23 -6.05
CA GLN A 92 12.43 19.43 -6.84
C GLN A 92 13.47 19.30 -7.97
N ILE A 93 13.00 19.09 -9.20
CA ILE A 93 13.89 18.99 -10.38
C ILE A 93 14.22 20.38 -10.90
N LEU A 94 13.25 21.30 -10.90
CA LEU A 94 13.43 22.71 -11.23
C LEU A 94 12.74 23.56 -10.16
N LYS A 95 13.04 24.87 -10.12
CA LYS A 95 12.52 25.81 -9.12
C LYS A 95 11.01 25.65 -8.85
N ASP A 96 10.23 25.39 -9.88
CA ASP A 96 8.78 25.27 -9.78
C ASP A 96 8.26 23.89 -10.24
N LEU A 97 9.15 22.91 -10.47
CA LEU A 97 8.80 21.57 -10.93
C LEU A 97 9.27 20.50 -9.93
N TYR A 98 8.32 19.70 -9.46
CA TYR A 98 8.56 18.57 -8.59
C TYR A 98 8.19 17.27 -9.29
N LEU A 99 9.02 16.26 -9.09
CA LEU A 99 8.73 14.86 -9.41
C LEU A 99 8.39 14.14 -8.11
N THR A 100 7.29 13.40 -8.14
CA THR A 100 6.89 12.45 -7.10
C THR A 100 7.00 11.02 -7.63
N SER A 101 7.27 10.08 -6.74
CA SER A 101 7.26 8.65 -7.04
C SER A 101 6.80 7.89 -5.82
N ASP A 102 5.81 7.02 -6.02
CA ASP A 102 5.23 6.20 -4.96
C ASP A 102 5.35 4.74 -5.38
N LEU A 103 5.99 3.94 -4.55
CA LEU A 103 6.24 2.53 -4.78
C LEU A 103 5.53 1.73 -3.70
N PHE A 104 4.75 0.75 -4.14
CA PHE A 104 4.10 -0.22 -3.26
C PHE A 104 4.49 -1.62 -3.68
N ALA A 105 4.90 -2.44 -2.72
CA ALA A 105 5.13 -3.86 -2.95
C ALA A 105 4.57 -4.67 -1.81
N TRP A 106 4.03 -5.85 -2.11
CA TRP A 106 3.53 -6.73 -1.08
C TRP A 106 3.64 -8.19 -1.48
N SER A 107 3.72 -9.04 -0.47
CA SER A 107 3.62 -10.48 -0.64
C SER A 107 2.17 -10.89 -0.92
N GLY A 108 1.97 -12.01 -1.62
CA GLY A 108 0.61 -12.48 -1.88
C GLY A 108 -0.06 -13.01 -0.62
N ALA A 109 -1.34 -12.70 -0.44
CA ALA A 109 -2.16 -13.28 0.61
C ALA A 109 -2.40 -14.78 0.39
N GLN A 110 -2.62 -15.51 1.48
CA GLN A 110 -3.08 -16.90 1.41
C GLN A 110 -4.55 -16.93 0.95
N TYR A 111 -4.92 -17.90 0.13
CA TYR A 111 -6.30 -18.14 -0.30
C TYR A 111 -6.61 -19.64 -0.35
N ARG A 112 -7.89 -19.98 -0.29
CA ARG A 112 -8.38 -21.35 -0.45
C ARG A 112 -8.86 -21.57 -1.87
N LYS A 113 -8.39 -22.63 -2.51
CA LYS A 113 -8.85 -23.07 -3.83
C LYS A 113 -10.24 -23.74 -3.71
N SER A 114 -10.92 -23.89 -4.84
CA SER A 114 -12.22 -24.55 -4.90
C SER A 114 -12.19 -26.03 -4.48
N ASN A 115 -11.04 -26.69 -4.62
CA ASN A 115 -10.82 -28.06 -4.17
C ASN A 115 -10.47 -28.18 -2.66
N GLY A 116 -10.46 -27.07 -1.92
CA GLY A 116 -10.10 -27.04 -0.50
C GLY A 116 -8.61 -26.88 -0.20
N ASP A 117 -7.74 -26.93 -1.20
CA ASP A 117 -6.30 -26.74 -1.02
C ASP A 117 -5.96 -25.28 -0.69
N ASN A 118 -4.86 -25.10 0.02
CA ASN A 118 -4.29 -23.79 0.31
C ASN A 118 -3.30 -23.39 -0.78
N ALA A 119 -3.35 -22.13 -1.18
CA ALA A 119 -2.34 -21.53 -2.04
C ALA A 119 -2.07 -20.07 -1.65
N GLN A 120 -0.99 -19.53 -2.17
CA GLN A 120 -0.60 -18.14 -1.98
C GLN A 120 -0.71 -17.40 -3.31
N LEU A 121 -1.27 -16.18 -3.28
CA LEU A 121 -1.22 -15.29 -4.43
C LEU A 121 0.23 -14.94 -4.76
N LYS A 122 0.47 -14.48 -6.00
CA LYS A 122 1.75 -13.85 -6.32
C LYS A 122 1.80 -12.49 -5.61
N GLY A 123 2.98 -12.12 -5.13
CA GLY A 123 3.22 -10.75 -4.67
C GLY A 123 3.03 -9.76 -5.81
N ALA A 124 2.81 -8.50 -5.44
CA ALA A 124 2.66 -7.41 -6.40
C ALA A 124 3.72 -6.34 -6.18
N PHE A 125 3.94 -5.59 -7.24
CA PHE A 125 4.83 -4.43 -7.25
C PHE A 125 4.19 -3.39 -8.15
N ASP A 126 3.95 -2.21 -7.60
CA ASP A 126 3.28 -1.09 -8.21
C ASP A 126 4.16 0.15 -8.06
N LEU A 127 4.37 0.86 -9.18
CA LEU A 127 5.11 2.11 -9.21
C LEU A 127 4.25 3.18 -9.85
N ASN A 128 4.11 4.29 -9.15
CA ASN A 128 3.44 5.49 -9.59
C ASN A 128 4.45 6.63 -9.63
N ALA A 129 4.25 7.58 -10.53
CA ALA A 129 5.02 8.80 -10.58
C ALA A 129 4.13 9.98 -10.91
N GLY A 130 4.48 11.16 -10.41
CA GLY A 130 3.73 12.37 -10.65
C GLY A 130 4.64 13.55 -10.95
N LEU A 131 4.09 14.54 -11.64
CA LEU A 131 4.72 15.82 -11.88
C LEU A 131 3.82 16.91 -11.32
N ASP A 132 4.42 17.81 -10.54
CA ASP A 132 3.77 18.94 -9.90
C ASP A 132 4.48 20.21 -10.37
N PHE A 133 3.77 21.09 -11.07
CA PHE A 133 4.29 22.37 -11.55
C PHE A 133 3.57 23.55 -10.90
N GLN A 134 4.31 24.36 -10.15
CA GLN A 134 3.80 25.54 -9.46
C GLN A 134 3.85 26.75 -10.40
N ILE A 135 2.70 27.20 -10.93
CA ILE A 135 2.67 28.35 -11.85
C ILE A 135 2.78 29.66 -11.06
N THR A 136 1.99 29.78 -9.99
CA THR A 136 2.00 30.93 -9.06
C THR A 136 1.79 30.40 -7.65
N LYS A 137 1.93 31.20 -6.59
CA LYS A 137 1.65 30.75 -5.21
C LYS A 137 0.25 30.13 -5.01
N ASN A 138 -0.71 30.49 -5.88
CA ASN A 138 -2.10 30.08 -5.78
C ASN A 138 -2.51 29.08 -6.88
N LEU A 139 -1.66 28.80 -7.86
CA LEU A 139 -1.99 27.95 -9.00
C LEU A 139 -0.94 26.87 -9.20
N LYS A 140 -1.37 25.61 -9.15
CA LYS A 140 -0.55 24.42 -9.40
C LYS A 140 -1.19 23.55 -10.48
N VAL A 141 -0.40 23.07 -11.43
CA VAL A 141 -0.80 22.02 -12.37
C VAL A 141 -0.12 20.73 -11.95
N TRP A 142 -0.84 19.62 -12.00
CA TRP A 142 -0.28 18.33 -11.61
C TRP A 142 -0.74 17.22 -12.56
N SER A 143 0.07 16.17 -12.62
CA SER A 143 -0.25 14.96 -13.37
C SER A 143 0.30 13.75 -12.63
N GLN A 144 -0.46 12.66 -12.61
CA GLN A 144 -0.11 11.40 -11.96
C GLN A 144 -0.25 10.27 -12.96
N PHE A 145 0.77 9.43 -13.00
CA PHE A 145 0.89 8.22 -13.80
C PHE A 145 0.92 7.04 -12.84
N ASN A 146 -0.15 6.25 -12.81
CA ASN A 146 -0.27 5.13 -11.90
C ASN A 146 0.00 3.80 -12.60
N ASN A 147 0.60 2.85 -11.89
CA ASN A 147 0.95 1.52 -12.38
C ASN A 147 1.78 1.60 -13.69
N ILE A 148 2.91 2.31 -13.64
CA ILE A 148 3.77 2.61 -14.80
C ILE A 148 4.29 1.34 -15.49
N PHE A 149 4.50 0.26 -14.72
CA PHE A 149 4.89 -1.04 -15.28
C PHE A 149 3.74 -1.84 -15.89
N ASN A 150 2.52 -1.27 -15.88
CA ASN A 150 1.30 -1.85 -16.42
C ASN A 150 1.06 -3.30 -15.95
N LYS A 151 1.33 -3.57 -14.67
CA LYS A 151 1.14 -4.90 -14.10
C LYS A 151 -0.26 -5.03 -13.56
N GLN A 152 -1.04 -5.94 -14.14
CA GLN A 152 -2.29 -6.37 -13.53
C GLN A 152 -1.96 -7.35 -12.40
N TYR A 153 -2.18 -6.93 -11.17
CA TYR A 153 -1.99 -7.75 -9.97
C TYR A 153 -3.30 -7.87 -9.19
N GLN A 154 -3.36 -8.88 -8.34
CA GLN A 154 -4.53 -9.19 -7.52
C GLN A 154 -4.17 -8.99 -6.06
N ARG A 155 -4.66 -7.92 -5.44
CA ARG A 155 -4.60 -7.76 -3.97
C ARG A 155 -5.53 -8.77 -3.29
N TRP A 156 -6.64 -9.09 -3.96
CA TRP A 156 -7.61 -10.11 -3.57
C TRP A 156 -7.76 -11.10 -4.73
N ASN A 157 -7.84 -12.39 -4.43
CA ASN A 157 -7.99 -13.42 -5.46
C ASN A 157 -9.21 -13.11 -6.35
N GLN A 158 -9.04 -13.15 -7.67
CA GLN A 158 -10.05 -12.82 -8.69
C GLN A 158 -10.43 -11.32 -8.85
N TYR A 159 -9.78 -10.39 -8.14
CA TYR A 159 -9.99 -8.94 -8.30
C TYR A 159 -8.71 -8.26 -8.80
N PRO A 160 -8.50 -8.18 -10.12
CA PRO A 160 -7.36 -7.48 -10.68
C PRO A 160 -7.51 -5.96 -10.46
N VAL A 161 -6.42 -5.33 -10.04
CA VAL A 161 -6.33 -3.87 -10.03
C VAL A 161 -6.21 -3.37 -11.46
N TYR A 162 -6.72 -2.16 -11.72
CA TYR A 162 -6.58 -1.50 -13.01
C TYR A 162 -5.11 -1.42 -13.44
N GLY A 163 -4.87 -1.58 -14.74
CA GLY A 163 -3.55 -1.39 -15.32
C GLY A 163 -3.09 0.07 -15.26
N PHE A 164 -2.15 0.43 -16.13
CA PHE A 164 -1.68 1.80 -16.24
C PHE A 164 -2.85 2.79 -16.40
N ASN A 165 -2.84 3.85 -15.61
CA ASN A 165 -3.81 4.94 -15.73
C ASN A 165 -3.13 6.30 -15.48
N PHE A 166 -3.76 7.35 -16.00
CA PHE A 166 -3.23 8.70 -15.98
C PHE A 166 -4.32 9.69 -15.59
N VAL A 167 -3.98 10.62 -14.70
CA VAL A 167 -4.87 11.72 -14.29
C VAL A 167 -4.07 13.00 -14.25
N ALA A 168 -4.65 14.10 -14.73
CA ALA A 168 -4.08 15.42 -14.60
C ALA A 168 -5.12 16.41 -14.10
N GLY A 169 -4.67 17.45 -13.42
CA GLY A 169 -5.56 18.43 -12.82
C GLY A 169 -4.87 19.75 -12.54
N VAL A 170 -5.69 20.72 -12.17
CA VAL A 170 -5.26 22.06 -11.76
C VAL A 170 -5.81 22.31 -10.36
N ILE A 171 -4.97 22.81 -9.47
CA ILE A 171 -5.35 23.21 -8.12
C ILE A 171 -5.21 24.73 -8.05
N PHE A 172 -6.29 25.39 -7.66
CA PHE A 172 -6.30 26.81 -7.34
C PHE A 172 -6.59 27.00 -5.85
N ALA A 173 -5.65 27.57 -5.12
CA ALA A 173 -5.77 27.86 -3.70
C ALA A 173 -6.10 29.34 -3.50
N PHE A 174 -7.28 29.62 -2.95
CA PHE A 174 -7.65 30.98 -2.55
C PHE A 174 -6.93 31.29 -1.23
N ASP A 175 -6.00 32.23 -1.24
CA ASP A 175 -5.39 32.71 -0.01
C ASP A 175 -6.44 33.48 0.80
N GLN A 176 -6.73 33.06 2.04
CA GLN A 176 -7.45 33.89 2.99
C GLN A 176 -6.47 34.96 3.47
N LYS A 177 -6.65 36.19 2.98
CA LYS A 177 -5.98 37.38 3.52
C LYS A 177 -6.11 37.38 5.04
N ASN A 178 -4.99 37.21 5.75
CA ASN A 178 -4.81 37.74 7.10
C ASN A 178 -4.00 39.03 6.99
#